data_AF-A0A521HXH7-F1
#
_entry.id   AF-A0A521HXH7-F1
#
_cell.length_a   1.000
_cell.length_b   1.000
_cell.length_c   1.000
_cell.angle_alpha   90.00
_cell.angle_beta   90.00
_cell.angle_gamma   90.00
#
_symmetry.space_group_name_H-M   'P 1'
#
loop_
_entity.id
_entity.type
_entity.pdbx_description
1 polymer ?
#
loop_
_entity_poly.entity_id
_entity_poly.type
_entity_poly.pdbx_seq_one_letter_code
_entity_poly.pdbx_strand_id
1 'polypeptide(L)'
;PDASIIDTPGVRRFVLHDIPAKDLALYFREMEPLVGTCSWGLSCSHEHEPGCKILEAVYAGVIHEQRYESWQRIREEIETGSWAD
;
A
#
# COMPACT_ATOMS: atom_id res chain seq x y z
N PRO A 1 30.45 6.47 -21.36
CA PRO A 1 30.20 6.61 -19.92
C PRO A 1 30.09 5.22 -19.29
N ASP A 2 31.05 4.86 -18.44
CA ASP A 2 31.07 3.54 -17.82
C ASP A 2 29.94 3.43 -16.79
N ALA A 3 29.09 2.43 -16.95
CA ALA A 3 28.02 2.10 -16.03
C ALA A 3 28.51 1.01 -15.07
N SER A 4 28.25 1.20 -13.78
CA SER A 4 28.53 0.19 -12.75
C SER A 4 27.27 -0.61 -12.44
N ILE A 5 27.42 -1.92 -12.27
CA ILE A 5 26.34 -2.83 -11.88
C ILE A 5 26.63 -3.35 -10.48
N ILE A 6 25.61 -3.32 -9.61
CA ILE A 6 25.64 -3.95 -8.29
C ILE A 6 24.85 -5.25 -8.42
N ASP A 7 25.52 -6.38 -8.23
CA ASP A 7 24.90 -7.71 -8.22
C ASP A 7 24.58 -8.10 -6.78
N THR A 8 23.29 -8.18 -6.44
CA THR A 8 22.82 -8.56 -5.10
C THR A 8 22.26 -9.98 -5.10
N PRO A 9 22.51 -10.80 -4.06
CA PRO A 9 21.85 -12.10 -3.93
C PRO A 9 20.32 -11.92 -3.83
N GLY A 10 19.56 -12.98 -4.16
CA GLY A 10 18.11 -12.94 -4.11
C GLY A 10 17.56 -12.59 -2.72
N VAL A 11 16.66 -11.62 -2.66
CA VAL A 11 16.00 -11.19 -1.42
C VAL A 11 14.89 -12.18 -1.06
N ARG A 12 14.97 -12.79 0.12
CA ARG A 12 13.98 -13.76 0.63
C ARG A 12 12.91 -13.15 1.52
N ARG A 13 13.22 -12.01 2.15
CA ARG A 13 12.33 -11.26 3.04
C ARG A 13 12.58 -9.78 2.84
N PHE A 14 11.51 -9.00 2.80
CA PHE A 14 11.54 -7.55 2.73
C PHE A 14 10.70 -7.01 3.87
N VAL A 15 11.27 -6.13 4.69
CA VAL A 15 10.62 -5.53 5.85
C VAL A 15 10.53 -4.03 5.59
N LEU A 16 9.34 -3.47 5.77
CA LEU A 16 9.13 -2.04 5.69
C LEU A 16 9.36 -1.42 7.07
N HIS A 17 10.42 -0.63 7.19
CA HIS A 17 10.69 0.20 8.36
C HIS A 17 10.26 1.64 8.11
N ASP A 18 9.85 2.33 9.18
CA ASP A 18 9.55 3.77 9.19
C ASP A 18 8.44 4.24 8.24
N ILE A 19 7.55 3.34 7.82
CA ILE A 19 6.31 3.71 7.10
C ILE A 19 5.12 3.54 8.04
N PRO A 20 4.41 4.62 8.42
CA PRO A 20 3.15 4.50 9.14
C PRO A 20 2.10 3.80 8.28
N ALA A 21 1.35 2.86 8.86
CA ALA A 21 0.31 2.10 8.16
C ALA A 21 -0.71 2.99 7.43
N LYS A 22 -1.12 4.09 8.08
CA LYS A 22 -2.03 5.10 7.51
C LYS A 22 -1.52 5.78 6.24
N ASP A 23 -0.20 5.82 6.05
CA ASP A 23 0.44 6.49 4.93
C ASP A 23 0.74 5.49 3.79
N LEU A 24 0.57 4.18 4.02
CA LEU A 24 0.93 3.13 3.06
C LEU A 24 0.25 3.31 1.69
N ALA A 25 -1.00 3.78 1.67
CA ALA A 25 -1.75 4.01 0.43
C ALA A 25 -1.07 5.05 -0.50
N LEU A 26 -0.28 5.99 0.05
CA LEU A 26 0.48 6.97 -0.74
C LEU A 26 1.62 6.33 -1.54
N TYR A 27 2.05 5.13 -1.18
CA TYR A 27 3.15 4.42 -1.83
C TYR A 27 2.68 3.43 -2.91
N PHE A 28 1.37 3.31 -3.10
CA PHE A 28 0.76 2.57 -4.21
C PHE A 28 0.35 3.56 -5.29
N ARG A 29 0.98 3.49 -6.47
CA ARG A 29 0.81 4.45 -7.57
C ARG A 29 -0.65 4.67 -7.97
N GLU A 30 -1.45 3.63 -7.94
CA GLU A 30 -2.86 3.65 -8.31
C GLU A 30 -3.78 4.16 -7.19
N MET A 31 -3.30 4.15 -5.94
CA MET A 31 -4.03 4.62 -4.76
C MET A 31 -3.69 6.07 -4.40
N GLU A 32 -2.44 6.48 -4.57
CA GLU A 32 -1.92 7.82 -4.24
C GLU A 32 -2.81 8.97 -4.74
N PRO A 33 -3.31 8.97 -6.00
CA PRO A 33 -4.18 10.03 -6.49
C PRO A 33 -5.56 10.11 -5.81
N LEU A 34 -5.97 9.05 -5.10
CA LEU A 34 -7.28 8.93 -4.45
C LEU A 34 -7.21 9.25 -2.96
N VAL A 35 -6.02 9.28 -2.35
CA VAL A 35 -5.85 9.58 -0.93
C VAL A 35 -6.37 10.99 -0.63
N GLY A 36 -7.18 11.12 0.43
CA GLY A 36 -7.81 12.39 0.80
C GLY A 36 -9.07 12.76 0.01
N THR A 37 -9.42 12.02 -1.04
CA THR A 37 -10.63 12.27 -1.87
C THR A 37 -11.85 11.45 -1.43
N CYS A 38 -11.68 10.59 -0.43
CA CYS A 38 -12.76 9.82 0.18
C CYS A 38 -13.74 10.74 0.93
N SER A 39 -14.97 10.27 1.16
CA SER A 39 -15.95 11.01 1.98
C SER A 39 -15.45 11.33 3.40
N TRP A 40 -14.56 10.50 3.93
CA TRP A 40 -13.91 10.66 5.24
C TRP A 40 -12.57 11.43 5.15
N GLY A 41 -12.20 11.95 3.98
CA GLY A 41 -10.96 12.67 3.74
C GLY A 41 -9.71 11.84 4.06
N LEU A 42 -8.74 12.47 4.74
CA LEU A 42 -7.49 11.83 5.20
C LEU A 42 -7.68 10.85 6.37
N SER A 43 -8.88 10.76 6.93
CA SER A 43 -9.19 9.84 8.04
C SER A 43 -9.79 8.50 7.57
N CYS A 44 -9.86 8.27 6.26
CA CYS A 44 -10.35 7.00 5.71
C CYS A 44 -9.32 5.89 5.92
N SER A 45 -9.72 4.76 6.51
CA SER A 45 -8.87 3.56 6.62
C SER A 45 -8.77 2.79 5.31
N HIS A 46 -9.68 3.06 4.38
CA HIS A 46 -9.81 2.40 3.08
C HIS A 46 -10.27 0.93 3.12
N GLU A 47 -10.93 0.51 4.20
CA GLU A 47 -11.34 -0.90 4.39
C GLU A 47 -12.83 -1.15 4.20
N HIS A 48 -13.65 -0.22 4.66
CA HIS A 48 -15.10 -0.45 4.82
C HIS A 48 -15.94 0.84 4.74
N GLU A 49 -15.29 2.01 4.69
CA GLU A 49 -15.97 3.29 4.77
C GLU A 49 -16.84 3.53 3.54
N PRO A 50 -18.11 3.91 3.74
CA PRO A 50 -18.96 4.38 2.65
C PRO A 50 -18.33 5.59 1.94
N GLY A 51 -18.25 5.53 0.61
CA GLY A 51 -17.63 6.57 -0.20
C GLY A 51 -16.09 6.59 -0.18
N CYS A 52 -15.46 5.48 0.19
CA CYS A 52 -14.04 5.28 -0.01
C CYS A 52 -13.72 5.18 -1.52
N LYS A 53 -12.92 6.12 -2.04
CA LYS A 53 -12.53 6.15 -3.45
C LYS A 53 -11.60 5.01 -3.85
N ILE A 54 -10.80 4.49 -2.92
CA ILE A 54 -9.98 3.30 -3.17
C ILE A 54 -10.89 2.08 -3.38
N LEU A 55 -11.85 1.84 -2.49
CA LEU A 55 -12.78 0.71 -2.64
C LEU A 55 -13.64 0.84 -3.91
N GLU A 56 -14.15 2.03 -4.21
CA GLU A 56 -14.86 2.29 -5.48
C GLU A 56 -13.99 1.95 -6.70
N ALA A 57 -12.72 2.37 -6.70
CA ALA A 57 -11.78 2.08 -7.77
C ALA A 57 -11.43 0.59 -7.88
N VAL A 58 -11.39 -0.14 -6.76
CA VAL A 58 -11.23 -1.60 -6.73
C VAL A 58 -12.47 -2.27 -7.35
N TYR A 59 -13.68 -1.90 -6.92
CA TYR A 59 -14.93 -2.45 -7.47
C TYR A 59 -15.11 -2.14 -8.96
N ALA A 60 -14.61 -1.00 -9.42
CA ALA A 60 -14.62 -0.62 -10.83
C ALA A 60 -13.50 -1.29 -11.66
N GLY A 61 -12.58 -2.04 -11.04
CA GLY A 61 -11.43 -2.67 -11.70
C GLY A 61 -10.34 -1.69 -12.13
N VAL A 62 -10.38 -0.43 -11.68
CA VAL A 62 -9.33 0.57 -11.91
C VAL A 62 -8.10 0.25 -11.06
N ILE A 63 -8.32 -0.15 -9.82
CA ILE A 63 -7.32 -0.78 -8.97
C ILE A 63 -7.53 -2.28 -9.06
N HIS A 64 -6.50 -3.02 -9.44
CA HIS A 64 -6.58 -4.48 -9.51
C HIS A 64 -6.71 -5.07 -8.10
N GLU A 65 -7.57 -6.07 -7.92
CA GLU A 65 -7.84 -6.72 -6.63
C GLU A 65 -6.56 -7.18 -5.92
N GLN A 66 -5.68 -7.90 -6.63
CA GLN A 66 -4.38 -8.32 -6.08
C GLN A 66 -3.50 -7.17 -5.53
N ARG A 67 -3.65 -5.95 -6.07
CA ARG A 67 -2.91 -4.79 -5.58
C ARG A 67 -3.52 -4.28 -4.26
N TYR A 68 -4.84 -4.30 -4.16
CA TYR A 68 -5.54 -4.00 -2.92
C TYR A 68 -5.26 -5.05 -1.83
N GLU A 69 -5.30 -6.34 -2.16
CA GLU A 69 -4.91 -7.42 -1.25
C GLU A 69 -3.46 -7.27 -0.77
N SER A 70 -2.54 -6.92 -1.68
CA SER A 70 -1.14 -6.66 -1.33
C SER A 70 -1.01 -5.50 -0.35
N TRP A 71 -1.76 -4.41 -0.58
CA TRP A 71 -1.80 -3.27 0.33
C TRP A 71 -2.35 -3.65 1.71
N GLN A 72 -3.45 -4.41 1.78
CA GLN A 72 -4.03 -4.88 3.05
C GLN A 72 -3.03 -5.71 3.86
N ARG A 73 -2.40 -6.70 3.21
CA ARG A 73 -1.40 -7.56 3.86
C ARG A 73 -0.23 -6.74 4.40
N ILE A 74 0.33 -5.84 3.59
CA ILE A 74 1.48 -5.04 4.00
C ILE A 74 1.08 -4.08 5.14
N ARG A 75 -0.12 -3.51 5.10
CA ARG A 75 -0.62 -2.65 6.17
C ARG A 75 -0.70 -3.42 7.49
N GLU A 76 -1.29 -4.61 7.46
CA GLU A 76 -1.39 -5.49 8.64
C GLU A 76 -0.01 -5.86 9.18
N GLU A 77 0.96 -6.19 8.32
CA GLU A 77 2.36 -6.46 8.71
C GLU A 77 3.00 -5.25 9.42
N ILE A 78 2.77 -4.02 8.91
CA ILE A 78 3.23 -2.77 9.54
C ILE A 78 2.56 -2.56 10.91
N GLU A 79 1.24 -2.73 11.01
CA GLU A 79 0.45 -2.46 12.23
C GLU A 79 0.78 -3.43 13.35
N THR A 80 0.89 -4.71 13.02
CA THR A 80 1.16 -5.77 14.00
C THR A 80 2.65 -5.85 14.36
N GLY A 81 3.53 -5.26 13.56
CA GLY A 81 4.96 -5.47 13.67
C GLY A 81 5.35 -6.94 13.49
N SER A 82 4.49 -7.73 12.82
CA SER A 82 4.65 -9.16 12.54
C SER A 82 5.71 -9.41 11.47
N TRP A 83 6.87 -8.79 11.64
CA TRP A 83 8.11 -9.08 10.92
C TRP A 83 9.04 -9.99 11.75
N ALA A 84 8.71 -10.15 13.04
CA ALA A 84 9.44 -10.89 14.03
C ALA A 84 9.13 -12.39 13.94
N ASP A 85 10.03 -13.11 13.26
CA ASP A 85 10.52 -14.40 13.78
C ASP A 85 11.80 -14.13 14.58
#